data_AF-A0A7D5GFI9-F1
#
_entry.id   AF-A0A7D5GFI9-F1
#
_cell.length_a   1.000
_cell.length_b   1.000
_cell.length_c   1.000
_cell.angle_alpha   90.00
_cell.angle_beta   90.00
_cell.angle_gamma   90.00
#
_symmetry.space_group_name_H-M   'P 1'
#
loop_
_entity.id
_entity.type
_entity.pdbx_description
1 polymer ?
#
loop_
_entity_poly.entity_id
_entity_poly.type
_entity_poly.pdbx_seq_one_letter_code
_entity_poly.pdbx_strand_id
1 'polypeptide(L)'
;MSDSDTEEREDDSSVPDGWDIWSRGEDGRLVLAYRPDVFNAEAFPAPCLPTLYLTHGKRTRRPGINPADTADSSDWFVTLYLEPDVSLNETRRFPTRAAAFEQTIELARRFDAGEIDCRALYQVPRDAYLERLDELTGADTTEC
;
A
#
# COMPACT_ATOMS: atom_id res chain seq x y z
N MET A 1 -17.69 -23.57 24.06
CA MET A 1 -16.32 -23.21 23.66
C MET A 1 -16.47 -22.58 22.30
N SER A 2 -16.32 -21.26 22.25
CA SER A 2 -16.49 -20.45 21.05
C SER A 2 -15.16 -20.42 20.32
N ASP A 3 -15.10 -21.11 19.19
CA ASP A 3 -13.96 -21.07 18.25
C ASP A 3 -14.51 -20.87 16.83
N SER A 4 -15.30 -19.81 16.62
CA SER A 4 -15.91 -19.51 15.31
C SER A 4 -15.80 -18.04 14.91
N ASP A 5 -14.78 -17.34 15.41
CA ASP A 5 -14.42 -15.98 14.97
C ASP A 5 -12.95 -15.95 14.48
N THR A 6 -12.56 -17.02 13.79
CA THR A 6 -11.21 -17.23 13.24
C THR A 6 -11.31 -17.69 11.79
N GLU A 7 -12.23 -17.07 11.05
CA GLU A 7 -12.21 -17.11 9.60
C GLU A 7 -12.18 -15.63 9.19
N GLU A 8 -11.13 -15.21 8.48
CA GLU A 8 -10.97 -13.91 7.80
C GLU A 8 -10.44 -12.69 8.57
N ARG A 9 -9.67 -12.86 9.66
CA ARG A 9 -8.64 -11.86 9.98
C ARG A 9 -7.45 -12.14 9.08
N GLU A 10 -7.40 -11.52 7.90
CA GLU A 10 -6.18 -11.54 7.08
C GLU A 10 -4.98 -11.21 7.96
N ASP A 11 -4.12 -12.22 8.11
CA ASP A 11 -3.10 -12.34 9.13
C ASP A 11 -2.20 -11.11 9.18
N ASP A 12 -2.36 -10.27 10.21
CA ASP A 12 -1.49 -9.14 10.54
C ASP A 12 -0.03 -9.57 10.60
N SER A 13 0.21 -10.84 10.93
CA SER A 13 1.53 -11.49 10.93
C SER A 13 2.23 -11.51 9.56
N SER A 14 1.50 -11.30 8.46
CA SER A 14 2.07 -11.23 7.11
C SER A 14 2.60 -9.83 6.75
N VAL A 15 2.14 -8.80 7.47
CA VAL A 15 2.55 -7.41 7.29
C VAL A 15 3.97 -7.24 7.85
N PRO A 16 4.92 -6.66 7.09
CA PRO A 16 6.27 -6.41 7.61
C PRO A 16 6.25 -5.44 8.80
N ASP A 17 7.20 -5.58 9.72
CA ASP A 17 7.27 -4.77 10.95
C ASP A 17 7.38 -3.25 10.68
N GLY A 18 7.89 -2.86 9.51
CA GLY A 18 7.93 -1.46 9.07
C GLY A 18 6.56 -0.85 8.73
N TRP A 19 5.49 -1.63 8.67
CA TRP A 19 4.16 -1.19 8.22
C TRP A 19 3.09 -1.35 9.31
N ASP A 20 2.38 -0.25 9.57
CA ASP A 20 1.23 -0.23 10.48
C ASP A 20 -0.09 -0.30 9.73
N ILE A 21 -1.02 -1.10 10.23
CA ILE A 21 -2.40 -1.15 9.72
C ILE A 21 -3.18 0.05 10.27
N TRP A 22 -3.50 1.00 9.41
CA TRP A 22 -4.27 2.19 9.78
C TRP A 22 -5.77 1.98 9.71
N SER A 23 -6.25 1.18 8.76
CA SER A 23 -7.69 0.98 8.57
C SER A 23 -8.00 -0.35 7.88
N ARG A 24 -9.11 -0.97 8.33
CA ARG A 24 -9.76 -2.10 7.68
C ARG A 24 -11.21 -1.76 7.43
N GLY A 25 -11.63 -1.88 6.17
CA GLY A 25 -13.04 -1.76 5.80
C GLY A 25 -13.74 -3.10 5.99
N GLU A 26 -14.99 -3.07 6.44
CA GLU A 26 -15.88 -4.26 6.46
C GLU A 26 -16.07 -4.89 5.07
N ASP A 27 -15.79 -4.12 4.04
CA ASP A 27 -15.84 -4.49 2.64
C ASP A 27 -14.49 -5.05 2.12
N GLY A 28 -13.55 -5.33 3.04
CA GLY A 28 -12.26 -5.93 2.80
C GLY A 28 -11.15 -4.96 2.38
N ARG A 29 -11.40 -3.65 2.39
CA ARG A 29 -10.36 -2.62 2.16
C ARG A 29 -9.30 -2.68 3.25
N LEU A 30 -8.06 -2.35 2.89
CA LEU A 30 -6.94 -2.26 3.82
C LEU A 30 -6.10 -1.03 3.50
N VAL A 31 -5.70 -0.31 4.55
CA VAL A 31 -4.76 0.81 4.46
C VAL A 31 -3.58 0.51 5.37
N LEU A 32 -2.38 0.50 4.80
CA LEU A 32 -1.13 0.37 5.53
C LEU A 32 -0.34 1.68 5.42
N ALA A 33 0.37 2.04 6.48
CA ALA A 33 1.26 3.19 6.53
C ALA A 33 2.66 2.75 6.95
N TYR A 34 3.68 3.24 6.25
CA TYR A 34 5.06 2.89 6.54
C TYR A 34 5.64 3.76 7.65
N ARG A 35 6.05 3.15 8.77
CA ARG A 35 6.73 3.82 9.90
C ARG A 35 6.10 5.16 10.31
N PRO A 36 4.78 5.24 10.60
CA PRO A 36 4.14 6.49 11.00
C PRO A 36 4.72 7.09 12.29
N ASP A 37 5.46 6.30 13.08
CA ASP A 37 6.28 6.74 14.20
C ASP A 37 7.41 7.71 13.78
N VAL A 38 7.96 7.51 12.58
CA VAL A 38 9.06 8.29 11.99
C VAL A 38 8.54 9.47 11.16
N PHE A 39 7.42 9.30 10.44
CA PHE A 39 6.78 10.35 9.63
C PHE A 39 5.86 11.26 10.46
N ASN A 40 6.44 11.92 11.46
CA ASN A 40 5.72 12.70 12.49
C ASN A 40 5.83 14.24 12.34
N ALA A 41 6.27 14.73 11.18
CA ALA A 41 6.59 16.14 10.89
C ALA A 41 7.86 16.71 11.55
N GLU A 42 8.46 16.03 12.53
CA GLU A 42 9.76 16.42 13.12
C GLU A 42 10.94 15.78 12.39
N ALA A 43 10.91 14.45 12.22
CA ALA A 43 11.97 13.71 11.54
C ALA A 43 11.78 13.68 10.01
N PHE A 44 10.56 13.39 9.58
CA PHE A 44 10.14 13.45 8.18
C PHE A 44 8.85 14.24 8.03
N PRO A 45 8.64 14.95 6.90
CA PRO A 45 7.38 15.63 6.66
C PRO A 45 6.22 14.64 6.65
N ALA A 46 5.19 14.88 7.47
CA ALA A 46 3.96 14.08 7.50
C ALA A 46 3.28 13.85 6.13
N PRO A 47 3.26 14.79 5.16
CA PRO A 47 2.69 14.50 3.84
C PRO A 47 3.51 13.50 3.03
N CYS A 48 4.75 13.23 3.41
CA CYS A 48 5.65 12.27 2.75
C CYS A 48 5.60 10.87 3.38
N LEU A 49 4.52 10.56 4.09
CA LEU A 49 4.27 9.25 4.66
C LEU A 49 3.85 8.26 3.56
N PRO A 50 4.65 7.19 3.33
CA PRO A 50 4.26 6.16 2.37
C PRO A 50 3.03 5.39 2.85
N THR A 51 2.06 5.22 1.97
CA THR A 51 0.79 4.56 2.28
C THR A 51 0.37 3.60 1.16
N LEU A 52 0.00 2.38 1.55
CA LEU A 52 -0.55 1.37 0.65
C LEU A 52 -2.05 1.29 0.82
N TYR A 53 -2.77 1.38 -0.30
CA TYR A 53 -4.20 1.24 -0.37
C TYR A 53 -4.56 -0.02 -1.13
N LEU A 54 -5.23 -0.94 -0.45
CA LEU A 54 -5.95 -2.04 -1.04
C LEU A 54 -7.43 -1.67 -1.07
N THR A 55 -7.93 -1.40 -2.27
CA THR A 55 -9.33 -1.01 -2.47
C THR A 55 -9.99 -1.93 -3.50
N HIS A 56 -11.30 -2.10 -3.43
CA HIS A 56 -12.04 -2.78 -4.50
C HIS A 56 -13.05 -1.84 -5.12
N GLY A 57 -13.21 -1.95 -6.43
CA GLY A 57 -14.13 -1.11 -7.17
C GLY A 57 -15.57 -1.57 -6.99
N LYS A 58 -16.41 -0.74 -6.36
CA LYS A 58 -17.87 -0.83 -6.54
C LYS A 58 -18.39 0.50 -7.08
N ARG A 59 -18.67 0.54 -8.38
CA ARG A 59 -19.43 1.64 -8.98
C ARG A 59 -20.70 1.07 -9.60
N THR A 60 -21.76 0.98 -8.79
CA THR A 60 -23.09 0.71 -9.31
C THR A 60 -23.45 1.76 -10.36
N ARG A 61 -23.80 1.25 -11.54
CA ARG A 61 -23.95 1.98 -12.81
C ARG A 61 -25.12 2.97 -12.72
N ARG A 62 -24.91 4.20 -13.18
CA ARG A 62 -26.02 5.08 -13.63
C ARG A 62 -26.55 4.54 -14.97
N PRO A 63 -27.87 4.56 -15.22
CA PRO A 63 -28.43 4.05 -16.47
C PRO A 63 -27.96 4.89 -17.68
N GLY A 64 -27.45 4.25 -18.73
CA GLY A 64 -27.28 4.89 -20.05
C GLY A 64 -25.92 4.81 -20.75
N ILE A 65 -24.89 4.13 -20.21
CA ILE A 65 -23.58 4.00 -20.88
C ILE A 65 -23.28 2.54 -21.25
N ASN A 66 -22.86 2.32 -22.51
CA ASN A 66 -22.50 1.07 -23.18
C ASN A 66 -21.48 0.19 -22.39
N PRO A 67 -21.55 -1.15 -22.51
CA PRO A 67 -20.58 -2.09 -21.97
C PRO A 67 -19.32 -2.06 -22.85
N ALA A 68 -18.42 -1.14 -22.51
CA ALA A 68 -17.00 -1.26 -22.79
C ALA A 68 -16.36 -1.24 -21.38
N ASP A 69 -16.59 -2.26 -20.54
CA ASP A 69 -16.05 -3.64 -20.63
C ASP A 69 -14.52 -3.57 -20.60
N THR A 70 -13.78 -3.88 -19.52
CA THR A 70 -13.99 -4.87 -18.47
C THR A 70 -13.29 -4.37 -17.21
N ALA A 71 -13.95 -3.57 -16.39
CA ALA A 71 -13.60 -3.41 -14.98
C ALA A 71 -14.66 -4.13 -14.19
N ASP A 72 -14.53 -5.47 -14.10
CA ASP A 72 -15.42 -6.29 -13.30
C ASP A 72 -15.53 -5.64 -11.93
N SER A 73 -16.77 -5.43 -11.47
CA SER A 73 -17.07 -4.75 -10.20
C SER A 73 -16.64 -5.56 -8.96
N SER A 74 -15.79 -6.56 -9.17
CA SER A 74 -15.14 -7.42 -8.20
C SER A 74 -13.65 -7.13 -8.06
N ASP A 75 -13.09 -6.29 -8.93
CA ASP A 75 -11.65 -6.16 -9.03
C ASP A 75 -11.08 -5.27 -7.95
N TRP A 76 -9.88 -5.66 -7.54
CA TRP A 76 -9.10 -5.08 -6.49
C TRP A 76 -7.95 -4.28 -7.07
N PHE A 77 -7.64 -3.19 -6.41
CA PHE A 77 -6.66 -2.20 -6.81
C PHE A 77 -5.71 -1.99 -5.65
N VAL A 78 -4.43 -2.12 -5.95
CA VAL A 78 -3.33 -1.83 -5.02
C VAL A 78 -2.62 -0.59 -5.52
N THR A 79 -2.54 0.43 -4.66
CA THR A 79 -1.85 1.68 -4.96
C THR A 79 -0.91 2.03 -3.80
N LEU A 80 0.35 2.28 -4.12
CA LEU A 80 1.34 2.84 -3.21
C LEU A 80 1.45 4.34 -3.46
N TYR A 81 1.23 5.13 -2.43
CA TYR A 81 1.50 6.57 -2.41
C TYR A 81 2.75 6.82 -1.57
N LEU A 82 3.66 7.64 -2.06
CA LEU A 82 4.74 8.22 -1.25
C LEU A 82 4.31 9.57 -0.68
N GLU A 83 3.51 10.30 -1.45
CA GLU A 83 2.87 11.56 -1.10
C GLU A 83 1.46 11.58 -1.71
N PRO A 84 0.56 12.48 -1.26
CA PRO A 84 -0.77 12.64 -1.86
C PRO A 84 -0.74 12.79 -3.39
N ASP A 85 0.29 13.45 -3.92
CA ASP A 85 0.46 13.69 -5.36
C ASP A 85 1.49 12.76 -6.03
N VAL A 86 2.19 11.91 -5.25
CA VAL A 86 3.23 11.00 -5.76
C VAL A 86 2.84 9.56 -5.45
N SER A 87 2.49 8.83 -6.49
CA SER A 87 2.16 7.40 -6.39
C SER A 87 3.00 6.58 -7.34
N LEU A 88 3.14 5.30 -7.01
CA LEU A 88 3.68 4.33 -7.95
C LEU A 88 2.73 4.27 -9.15
N ASN A 89 3.19 4.77 -10.30
CA ASN A 89 2.37 4.96 -11.51
C ASN A 89 1.61 3.70 -11.95
N GLU A 90 2.11 2.52 -11.59
CA GLU A 90 1.43 1.24 -11.78
C GLU A 90 0.42 0.98 -10.66
N THR A 91 -0.80 1.52 -10.79
CA THR A 91 -1.93 0.96 -10.01
C THR A 91 -2.17 -0.47 -10.49
N ARG A 92 -1.92 -1.44 -9.61
CA ARG A 92 -2.00 -2.87 -9.94
C ARG A 92 -3.41 -3.37 -9.70
N ARG A 93 -3.98 -3.98 -10.73
CA ARG A 93 -5.34 -4.50 -10.72
C ARG A 93 -5.33 -6.02 -10.62
N PHE A 94 -6.16 -6.55 -9.73
CA PHE A 94 -6.28 -7.97 -9.44
C PHE A 94 -7.74 -8.43 -9.47
N PRO A 95 -8.01 -9.67 -9.92
CA PRO A 95 -9.37 -10.19 -9.99
C PRO A 95 -9.93 -10.61 -8.62
N THR A 96 -9.08 -10.80 -7.62
CA THR A 96 -9.47 -11.27 -6.28
C THR A 96 -8.80 -10.46 -5.18
N ARG A 97 -9.44 -10.45 -4.01
CA ARG A 97 -8.92 -9.81 -2.81
C ARG A 97 -7.60 -10.41 -2.39
N ALA A 98 -7.55 -11.75 -2.31
CA ALA A 98 -6.36 -12.48 -1.87
C ALA A 98 -5.14 -12.16 -2.77
N ALA A 99 -5.31 -12.14 -4.09
CA ALA A 99 -4.22 -11.78 -5.01
C ALA A 99 -3.75 -10.33 -4.82
N ALA A 100 -4.68 -9.42 -4.55
CA ALA A 100 -4.36 -8.03 -4.26
C ALA A 100 -3.71 -7.84 -2.89
N PHE A 101 -4.11 -8.62 -1.89
CA PHE A 101 -3.49 -8.65 -0.57
C PHE A 101 -2.07 -9.17 -0.66
N GLU A 102 -1.84 -10.32 -1.31
CA GLU A 102 -0.49 -10.84 -1.58
C GLU A 102 0.38 -9.80 -2.28
N GLN A 103 -0.15 -9.11 -3.30
CA GLN A 103 0.60 -8.02 -3.94
C GLN A 103 0.87 -6.85 -2.99
N THR A 104 -0.08 -6.51 -2.11
CA THR A 104 0.09 -5.43 -1.12
C THR A 104 1.23 -5.76 -0.17
N ILE A 105 1.28 -6.99 0.35
CA ILE A 105 2.37 -7.48 1.21
C ILE A 105 3.70 -7.51 0.46
N GLU A 106 3.70 -7.98 -0.80
CA GLU A 106 4.89 -7.98 -1.64
C GLU A 106 5.42 -6.55 -1.87
N LEU A 107 4.54 -5.59 -2.16
CA LEU A 107 4.94 -4.18 -2.30
C LEU A 107 5.45 -3.61 -0.99
N ALA A 108 4.83 -3.95 0.13
CA ALA A 108 5.28 -3.53 1.46
C ALA A 108 6.70 -4.02 1.74
N ARG A 109 6.99 -5.29 1.44
CA ARG A 109 8.34 -5.89 1.59
C ARG A 109 9.35 -5.24 0.66
N ARG A 110 9.01 -5.06 -0.62
CA ARG A 110 9.90 -4.43 -1.60
C ARG A 110 10.20 -2.97 -1.25
N PHE A 111 9.21 -2.24 -0.74
CA PHE A 111 9.42 -0.89 -0.25
C PHE A 111 10.36 -0.88 0.95
N ASP A 112 10.09 -1.74 1.93
CA ASP A 112 10.89 -1.85 3.15
C ASP A 112 12.33 -2.31 2.86
N ALA A 113 12.54 -3.14 1.85
CA ALA A 113 13.86 -3.55 1.36
C ALA A 113 14.56 -2.49 0.48
N GLY A 114 13.91 -1.37 0.16
CA GLY A 114 14.48 -0.35 -0.72
C GLY A 114 14.55 -0.74 -2.21
N GLU A 115 13.79 -1.75 -2.64
CA GLU A 115 13.76 -2.21 -4.04
C GLU A 115 12.87 -1.35 -4.95
N ILE A 116 12.10 -0.43 -4.39
CA ILE A 116 11.27 0.50 -5.13
C ILE A 116 12.09 1.77 -5.41
N ASP A 117 12.33 2.04 -6.69
CA ASP A 117 12.95 3.29 -7.13
C ASP A 117 11.99 4.47 -6.90
N CYS A 118 11.99 4.96 -5.67
CA CYS A 118 11.18 6.10 -5.26
C CYS A 118 11.61 7.37 -6.00
N ARG A 119 12.91 7.48 -6.34
CA ARG A 119 13.49 8.65 -7.02
C ARG A 119 12.88 8.83 -8.41
N ALA A 120 12.61 7.74 -9.12
CA ALA A 120 11.95 7.76 -10.43
C ALA A 120 10.48 8.23 -10.39
N LEU A 121 9.84 8.25 -9.22
CA LEU A 121 8.44 8.71 -9.08
C LEU A 121 8.32 10.23 -8.93
N TYR A 122 9.41 10.91 -8.57
CA TYR A 122 9.44 12.35 -8.40
C TYR A 122 9.77 13.07 -9.70
N GLN A 123 8.93 14.04 -10.08
CA GLN A 123 9.25 14.96 -11.18
C GLN A 123 10.32 15.99 -10.79
N VAL A 124 10.38 16.37 -9.52
CA VAL A 124 11.40 17.26 -8.95
C VAL A 124 12.18 16.48 -7.90
N PRO A 125 13.51 16.31 -8.05
CA PRO A 125 14.31 15.51 -7.13
C PRO A 125 14.26 16.09 -5.71
N ARG A 126 13.99 15.22 -4.73
CA ARG A 126 14.05 15.54 -3.30
C ARG A 126 15.21 14.79 -2.65
N ASP A 127 16.43 15.01 -3.14
CA ASP A 127 17.60 14.19 -2.80
C ASP A 127 17.81 14.01 -1.29
N ALA A 128 17.75 15.09 -0.49
CA ALA A 128 17.94 15.00 0.96
C ALA A 128 16.85 14.20 1.70
N TYR A 129 15.62 14.16 1.18
CA TYR A 129 14.55 13.32 1.73
C TYR A 129 14.71 11.87 1.27
N LEU A 130 15.01 11.67 -0.01
CA LEU A 130 15.19 10.35 -0.62
C LEU A 130 16.40 9.62 -0.05
N GLU A 131 17.51 10.32 0.22
CA GLU A 131 18.67 9.76 0.92
C GLU A 131 18.31 9.25 2.32
N ARG A 132 17.53 10.02 3.09
CA ARG A 132 17.07 9.59 4.41
C ARG A 132 16.04 8.46 4.32
N LEU A 133 15.24 8.44 3.26
CA LEU A 133 14.31 7.34 3.00
C LEU A 133 15.10 6.05 2.69
N ASP A 134 16.14 6.13 1.86
CA ASP A 134 17.07 5.03 1.54
C ASP A 134 17.86 4.56 2.78
N GLU A 135 18.04 5.39 3.81
CA GLU A 135 18.60 4.96 5.10
C GLU A 135 17.58 4.20 5.96
N LEU A 136 16.29 4.51 5.82
CA LEU A 136 15.20 3.89 6.57
C LEU A 136 14.76 2.57 5.93
N THR A 137 14.68 2.54 4.60
CA THR A 137 14.38 1.35 3.78
C THR A 137 15.66 0.65 3.38
N GLY A 138 15.74 -0.67 3.45
CA GLY A 138 16.93 -1.45 3.10
C GLY A 138 17.90 -1.66 4.28
N ALA A 139 17.66 -1.00 5.42
CA ALA A 139 18.40 -1.20 6.67
C ALA A 139 18.17 -2.60 7.31
N ASP A 140 17.09 -3.29 6.94
CA ASP A 140 16.85 -4.70 7.28
C ASP A 140 17.79 -5.66 6.54
N THR A 141 18.65 -5.16 5.64
CA THR A 141 19.87 -5.85 5.23
C THR A 141 20.98 -5.63 6.27
N THR A 142 20.64 -5.73 7.56
CA THR A 142 21.66 -6.00 8.58
C THR A 142 21.92 -7.50 8.54
N GLU A 143 22.82 -7.88 7.64
CA GLU A 143 23.38 -9.22 7.50
C GLU A 143 23.93 -9.75 8.86
N CYS A 144 23.62 -11.01 9.22
CA CYS A 144 24.52 -12.02 9.83
C CYS A 144 23.80 -13.34 10.17
#